data_AF-A0A520MSI3-F1
#
_entry.id   AF-A0A520MSI3-F1
#
_cell.length_a   1.000
_cell.length_b   1.000
_cell.length_c   1.000
_cell.angle_alpha   90.00
_cell.angle_beta   90.00
_cell.angle_gamma   90.00
#
_symmetry.space_group_name_H-M   'P 1'
#
loop_
_entity.id
_entity.type
_entity.pdbx_description
1 polymer ?
#
loop_
_entity_poly.entity_id
_entity_poly.type
_entity_poly.pdbx_seq_one_letter_code
_entity_poly.pdbx_strand_id
1 'polypeptide(L)'
;MLILLSSLYFLYGFVLFYTYIKGYSLLRYLLKRKNINIQLSIELIFIILTSLVVFTSQPLNWIVALIMLFHVVGVIWIVTNPNSYYSMAEEATLDIDSLEIATSMIVIAMGIFVYFSRII
;
A
#
# COMPACT_ATOMS: atom_id res chain seq x y z
N MET A 1 2.64 18.47 2.22
CA MET A 1 2.81 17.02 2.45
C MET A 1 1.62 16.18 1.99
N LEU A 2 0.37 16.50 2.33
CA LEU A 2 -0.80 15.71 1.89
C LEU A 2 -0.90 15.53 0.37
N ILE A 3 -0.63 16.59 -0.42
CA ILE A 3 -0.60 16.51 -1.89
C ILE A 3 0.46 15.51 -2.37
N LEU A 4 1.67 15.56 -1.80
CA LEU A 4 2.75 14.64 -2.15
C LEU A 4 2.36 13.19 -1.82
N LEU A 5 1.88 12.95 -0.59
CA LEU A 5 1.47 11.61 -0.15
C LEU A 5 0.33 11.04 -1.01
N SER A 6 -0.70 11.86 -1.28
CA SER A 6 -1.78 11.49 -2.19
C SER A 6 -1.27 11.17 -3.60
N SER A 7 -0.38 12.00 -4.15
CA SER A 7 0.20 11.78 -5.48
C SER A 7 0.99 10.48 -5.54
N LEU A 8 1.71 10.11 -4.48
CA LEU A 8 2.45 8.86 -4.41
C LEU A 8 1.52 7.64 -4.34
N TYR A 9 0.41 7.72 -3.60
CA TYR A 9 -0.62 6.67 -3.65
C TYR A 9 -1.22 6.53 -5.04
N PHE A 10 -1.61 7.63 -5.69
CA PHE A 10 -2.11 7.58 -7.07
C PHE A 10 -1.08 6.98 -8.03
N LEU A 11 0.18 7.40 -7.94
CA LEU A 11 1.25 6.87 -8.78
C LEU A 11 1.44 5.37 -8.53
N TYR A 12 1.49 4.94 -7.27
CA TYR A 12 1.70 3.53 -6.94
C TYR A 12 0.53 2.65 -7.41
N GLY A 13 -0.71 3.07 -7.12
CA GLY A 13 -1.90 2.36 -7.58
C GLY A 13 -2.03 2.35 -9.10
N PHE A 14 -1.67 3.44 -9.77
CA PHE A 14 -1.61 3.50 -11.23
C PHE A 14 -0.55 2.55 -11.80
N VAL A 15 0.65 2.48 -11.21
CA VAL A 15 1.71 1.57 -11.65
C VAL A 15 1.29 0.11 -11.47
N LEU A 16 0.67 -0.25 -10.35
CA LEU A 16 0.09 -1.59 -10.14
C LEU A 16 -0.93 -1.92 -11.24
N PHE A 17 -1.90 -1.04 -11.47
CA PHE A 17 -2.96 -1.26 -12.45
C PHE A 17 -2.44 -1.32 -13.90
N TYR A 18 -1.54 -0.39 -14.25
CA TYR A 18 -0.97 -0.29 -15.59
C TYR A 18 -0.12 -1.52 -15.92
N THR A 19 0.73 -1.95 -14.99
CA THR A 19 1.56 -3.15 -15.19
C THR A 19 0.68 -4.39 -15.36
N TYR A 20 -0.40 -4.51 -14.58
CA TYR A 20 -1.40 -5.57 -14.73
C TYR A 20 -2.05 -5.59 -16.13
N ILE A 21 -2.57 -4.46 -16.62
CA ILE A 21 -3.16 -4.36 -17.97
C ILE A 21 -2.15 -4.72 -19.08
N LYS A 22 -0.85 -4.48 -18.86
CA LYS A 22 0.21 -4.84 -19.81
C LYS A 22 0.63 -6.31 -19.75
N GLY A 23 -0.04 -7.14 -18.96
CA GLY A 23 0.26 -8.56 -18.80
C GLY A 23 1.45 -8.85 -17.87
N TYR A 24 1.97 -7.82 -17.21
CA TYR A 24 2.87 -8.00 -16.06
C TYR A 24 2.04 -8.13 -14.79
N SER A 25 2.64 -8.60 -13.70
CA SER A 25 1.93 -8.76 -12.43
C SER A 25 2.85 -8.26 -11.32
N LEU A 26 2.78 -6.95 -11.06
CA LEU A 26 3.67 -6.29 -10.11
C LEU A 26 3.36 -6.72 -8.67
N LEU A 27 2.09 -6.88 -8.30
CA LEU A 27 1.76 -7.42 -6.97
C LEU A 27 2.30 -8.84 -6.83
N ARG A 28 2.12 -9.71 -7.82
CA ARG A 28 2.70 -11.07 -7.79
C ARG A 28 4.23 -11.03 -7.73
N TYR A 29 4.88 -10.06 -8.36
CA TYR A 29 6.32 -9.86 -8.22
C TYR A 29 6.68 -9.50 -6.77
N LEU A 30 5.97 -8.55 -6.16
CA LEU A 30 6.22 -8.11 -4.78
C LEU A 30 5.94 -9.21 -3.75
N LEU A 31 4.91 -10.03 -3.98
CA LEU A 31 4.52 -11.17 -3.15
C LEU A 31 5.44 -12.40 -3.32
N LYS A 32 6.57 -12.30 -4.04
CA LYS A 32 7.59 -13.37 -4.01
C LYS A 32 8.50 -13.18 -2.80
N ARG A 33 8.72 -14.25 -2.04
CA ARG A 33 9.63 -14.26 -0.87
C ARG A 33 10.99 -13.61 -1.12
N LYS A 34 11.60 -13.89 -2.29
CA LYS A 34 12.89 -13.32 -2.68
C LYS A 34 12.89 -11.79 -2.83
N ASN A 35 11.71 -11.17 -2.93
CA ASN A 35 11.51 -9.74 -3.13
C ASN A 35 11.00 -9.04 -1.84
N ILE A 36 11.04 -9.71 -0.69
CA ILE A 36 10.59 -9.17 0.61
C ILE A 36 11.17 -7.78 0.92
N ASN A 37 12.46 -7.58 0.63
CA ASN A 37 13.12 -6.31 0.91
C ASN A 37 12.52 -5.16 0.09
N ILE A 38 12.05 -5.43 -1.13
CA ILE A 38 11.41 -4.43 -1.98
C ILE A 38 10.04 -4.08 -1.39
N GLN A 39 9.23 -5.09 -1.05
CA GLN A 39 7.91 -4.88 -0.43
C GLN A 39 8.03 -4.09 0.87
N LEU A 40 8.93 -4.50 1.77
CA LEU A 40 9.17 -3.80 3.04
C LEU A 40 9.71 -2.38 2.84
N SER A 41 10.53 -2.14 1.82
CA SER A 41 11.02 -0.79 1.51
C SER A 41 9.89 0.14 1.06
N ILE A 42 8.97 -0.36 0.23
CA ILE A 42 7.78 0.41 -0.19
C ILE A 42 6.91 0.74 1.02
N GLU A 43 6.59 -0.26 1.85
CA GLU A 43 5.82 -0.05 3.09
C GLU A 43 6.49 0.97 4.01
N LEU A 44 7.81 0.88 4.20
CA LEU A 44 8.54 1.79 5.07
C LEU A 44 8.50 3.25 4.56
N ILE A 45 8.58 3.47 3.25
CA ILE A 45 8.42 4.81 2.66
C ILE A 45 7.05 5.39 3.02
N PHE A 46 5.97 4.60 2.86
CA PHE A 46 4.63 5.05 3.21
C PHE A 46 4.49 5.30 4.71
N ILE A 47 5.01 4.42 5.58
CA ILE A 47 5.01 4.60 7.03
C ILE A 47 5.69 5.91 7.43
N ILE A 48 6.87 6.21 6.87
CA ILE A 48 7.60 7.45 7.17
C ILE A 48 6.75 8.66 6.76
N LEU A 49 6.22 8.67 5.53
CA LEU A 49 5.46 9.80 5.02
C LEU A 49 4.14 10.00 5.77
N THR A 50 3.41 8.92 6.09
CA THR A 50 2.19 9.00 6.88
C THR A 50 2.50 9.44 8.32
N SER A 51 3.58 8.96 8.92
CA SER A 51 4.02 9.37 10.26
C SER A 51 4.34 10.86 10.29
N LEU A 52 5.10 11.35 9.31
CA LEU A 52 5.39 12.78 9.18
C LEU A 52 4.09 13.58 9.15
N VAL A 53 3.10 13.19 8.35
CA VAL A 53 1.81 13.89 8.29
C VAL A 53 1.10 13.85 9.63
N VAL A 54 0.97 12.68 10.25
CA VAL A 54 0.24 12.48 11.51
C VAL A 54 0.84 13.30 12.65
N PHE A 55 2.16 13.31 12.80
CA PHE A 55 2.83 13.99 13.91
C PHE A 55 3.08 15.49 13.69
N THR A 56 2.88 15.99 12.46
CA THR A 56 3.04 17.43 12.15
C THR A 56 1.72 18.16 11.88
N SER A 57 0.61 17.44 11.70
CA SER A 57 -0.71 18.06 11.49
C SER A 57 -1.35 18.45 12.82
N GLN A 58 -1.87 19.69 12.90
CA GLN A 58 -2.64 20.20 14.03
C GLN A 58 -3.91 20.90 13.49
N PRO A 59 -5.12 20.37 13.74
CA PRO A 59 -5.41 19.12 14.46
C PRO A 59 -4.89 17.87 13.74
N LEU A 60 -4.84 16.74 14.45
CA LEU A 60 -4.38 15.47 13.90
C LEU A 60 -5.23 15.03 12.71
N ASN A 61 -4.58 14.67 11.59
CA ASN A 61 -5.26 14.14 10.42
C ASN A 61 -5.60 12.66 10.63
N TRP A 62 -6.80 12.38 11.15
CA TRP A 62 -7.22 11.04 11.56
C TRP A 62 -7.33 10.04 10.40
N ILE A 63 -7.65 10.51 9.19
CA ILE A 63 -7.69 9.69 7.98
C ILE A 63 -6.28 9.14 7.68
N VAL A 64 -5.27 10.01 7.72
CA VAL A 64 -3.89 9.59 7.46
C VAL A 64 -3.36 8.72 8.61
N ALA A 65 -3.80 8.95 9.85
CA ALA A 65 -3.47 8.08 10.98
C ALA A 65 -4.00 6.66 10.79
N LEU A 66 -5.23 6.50 10.30
CA LEU A 66 -5.80 5.19 9.99
C LEU A 66 -5.02 4.49 8.86
N ILE A 67 -4.65 5.22 7.82
CA ILE A 67 -3.84 4.69 6.70
C ILE A 67 -2.45 4.26 7.19
N MET A 68 -1.80 5.05 8.05
CA MET A 68 -0.54 4.69 8.69
C MET A 68 -0.64 3.34 9.42
N LEU A 69 -1.73 3.12 10.16
CA LEU A 69 -1.94 1.86 10.89
C LEU A 69 -2.03 0.66 9.95
N PHE A 70 -2.69 0.78 8.80
CA PHE A 70 -2.74 -0.31 7.81
C PHE A 70 -1.34 -0.71 7.33
N HIS A 71 -0.47 0.25 7.04
CA HIS A 71 0.92 -0.03 6.65
C HIS A 71 1.70 -0.71 7.78
N VAL A 72 1.58 -0.21 9.02
CA VAL A 72 2.25 -0.81 10.18
C VAL A 72 1.78 -2.25 10.41
N VAL A 73 0.47 -2.50 10.33
CA VAL A 73 -0.10 -3.85 10.46
C VAL A 73 0.40 -4.76 9.33
N GLY A 74 0.49 -4.26 8.10
CA GLY A 74 1.06 -5.00 6.97
C GLY A 74 2.50 -5.43 7.22
N VAL A 75 3.36 -4.51 7.68
CA VAL A 75 4.76 -4.83 8.03
C VAL A 75 4.82 -5.84 9.19
N ILE A 76 4.01 -5.66 10.24
CA ILE A 76 3.95 -6.61 11.35
C ILE A 76 3.57 -8.01 10.84
N TRP A 77 2.59 -8.11 9.94
CA TRP A 77 2.18 -9.39 9.38
C TRP A 77 3.31 -10.05 8.59
N ILE A 78 3.99 -9.31 7.72
CA ILE A 78 5.15 -9.81 6.94
C ILE A 78 6.25 -10.34 7.87
N VAL A 79 6.56 -9.62 8.95
CA VAL A 79 7.66 -9.94 9.86
C VAL A 79 7.31 -11.11 10.79
N THR A 80 6.10 -11.11 11.35
CA THR A 80 5.70 -12.07 12.39
C THR A 80 5.15 -13.38 11.83
N ASN A 81 4.48 -13.33 10.66
CA ASN A 81 3.91 -14.50 10.01
C ASN A 81 4.14 -14.46 8.49
N PRO A 82 5.41 -14.54 8.04
CA PRO A 82 5.76 -14.45 6.62
C PRO A 82 5.12 -15.56 5.79
N ASN A 83 4.98 -16.78 6.35
CA ASN A 83 4.40 -17.90 5.60
C ASN A 83 2.94 -17.65 5.23
N SER A 84 2.14 -17.12 6.16
CA SER A 84 0.76 -16.74 5.89
C SER A 84 0.65 -15.56 4.92
N TYR A 85 1.61 -14.63 4.93
CA TYR A 85 1.60 -13.51 4.00
C TYR A 85 1.91 -13.97 2.56
N TYR A 86 2.93 -14.80 2.39
CA TYR A 86 3.37 -15.26 1.06
C TYR A 86 2.48 -16.34 0.46
N SER A 87 1.71 -17.07 1.28
CA SER A 87 0.74 -18.03 0.77
C SER A 87 -0.31 -17.39 -0.13
N MET A 88 -0.56 -16.07 0.00
CA MET A 88 -1.47 -15.32 -0.87
C MET A 88 -1.10 -15.37 -2.36
N ALA A 89 0.19 -15.52 -2.69
CA ALA A 89 0.65 -15.65 -4.07
C ALA A 89 0.98 -17.10 -4.48
N GLU A 90 1.13 -17.99 -3.50
CA GLU A 90 1.49 -19.40 -3.71
C GLU A 90 0.26 -20.31 -3.76
N GLU A 91 -0.84 -19.94 -3.10
CA GLU A 91 -2.07 -20.72 -3.05
C GLU A 91 -3.08 -20.29 -4.13
N ALA A 92 -3.67 -21.28 -4.81
CA ALA A 92 -4.70 -21.07 -5.85
C ALA A 92 -6.07 -20.62 -5.31
N THR A 93 -6.19 -20.42 -3.99
CA THR A 93 -7.45 -20.05 -3.31
C THR A 93 -7.83 -18.59 -3.53
N LEU A 94 -6.84 -17.72 -3.73
CA LEU A 94 -7.04 -16.32 -4.08
C LEU A 94 -6.80 -16.13 -5.58
N ASP A 95 -7.82 -15.65 -6.28
CA ASP A 95 -7.66 -15.19 -7.66
C ASP A 95 -6.75 -13.95 -7.66
N ILE A 96 -5.49 -14.17 -8.04
CA ILE A 96 -4.46 -13.14 -7.97
C ILE A 96 -4.72 -12.01 -8.96
N ASP A 97 -5.49 -12.26 -10.02
CA ASP A 97 -5.92 -11.26 -10.99
C ASP A 97 -6.94 -10.31 -10.35
N SER A 98 -7.92 -10.87 -9.63
CA SER A 98 -8.82 -10.08 -8.78
C SER A 98 -8.08 -9.32 -7.69
N LEU A 99 -7.04 -9.92 -7.09
CA LEU A 99 -6.24 -9.29 -6.05
C LEU A 99 -5.43 -8.10 -6.60
N GLU A 100 -4.82 -8.22 -7.77
CA GLU A 100 -4.09 -7.12 -8.44
C GLU A 100 -4.99 -5.91 -8.68
N ILE A 101 -6.20 -6.13 -9.20
CA ILE A 101 -7.19 -5.07 -9.42
C ILE A 101 -7.62 -4.47 -8.08
N ALA A 102 -7.98 -5.30 -7.10
CA ALA A 102 -8.42 -4.84 -5.79
C ALA A 102 -7.34 -4.00 -5.08
N THR A 103 -6.11 -4.48 -5.03
CA THR A 103 -4.98 -3.76 -4.41
C THR A 103 -4.72 -2.45 -5.14
N SER A 104 -4.73 -2.43 -6.47
CA SER A 104 -4.58 -1.19 -7.25
C SER A 104 -5.65 -0.16 -6.89
N MET A 105 -6.92 -0.59 -6.84
CA MET A 105 -8.05 0.29 -6.52
C MET A 105 -8.03 0.77 -5.07
N ILE A 106 -7.64 -0.08 -4.11
CA ILE A 106 -7.49 0.30 -2.71
C ILE A 106 -6.40 1.37 -2.56
N VAL A 107 -5.26 1.21 -3.21
CA VAL A 107 -4.16 2.17 -3.17
C VAL A 107 -4.57 3.50 -3.80
N ILE A 108 -5.30 3.47 -4.92
CA ILE A 108 -5.89 4.69 -5.52
C ILE A 108 -6.88 5.36 -4.55
N ALA A 109 -7.75 4.58 -3.91
CA ALA A 109 -8.71 5.07 -2.94
C ALA A 109 -8.03 5.71 -1.73
N MET A 110 -6.92 5.15 -1.24
CA MET A 110 -6.08 5.80 -0.22
C MET A 110 -5.59 7.17 -0.70
N GLY A 111 -5.14 7.28 -1.96
CA GLY A 111 -4.75 8.56 -2.56
C GLY A 111 -5.89 9.59 -2.57
N ILE A 112 -7.10 9.16 -2.90
CA ILE A 112 -8.33 9.98 -2.85
C ILE A 112 -8.59 10.45 -1.41
N PHE A 113 -8.60 9.52 -0.43
CA PHE A 113 -8.87 9.86 0.97
C PHE A 113 -7.83 10.83 1.54
N VAL A 114 -6.54 10.65 1.25
CA VAL A 114 -5.49 11.58 1.64
C VAL A 114 -5.65 12.95 0.97
N TYR A 115 -6.11 12.99 -0.29
CA TYR A 115 -6.34 14.25 -0.99
C TYR A 115 -7.47 15.05 -0.34
N PHE A 116 -8.58 14.39 -0.03
CA PHE A 116 -9.77 15.01 0.54
C PHE A 116 -9.65 15.28 2.04
N SER A 117 -8.76 14.60 2.76
CA SER A 117 -8.45 14.90 4.17
C SER A 117 -7.77 16.26 4.38
N ARG A 118 -7.52 17.03 3.31
CA ARG A 118 -7.13 18.45 3.39
C ARG A 118 -8.28 19.37 3.76
N ILE A 119 -9.52 18.93 3.54
CA ILE A 119 -10.74 19.73 3.70
C ILE A 119 -11.40 19.47 5.07
N ILE A 120 -10.93 18.45 5.80
CA ILE A 120 -11.52 17.92 7.04
C ILE A 120 -10.53 18.10 8.18
#